data_AF-A0A7X0IWL6-F1
#
_entry.id   AF-A0A7X0IWL6-F1
#
_cell.length_a   1.000
_cell.length_b   1.000
_cell.length_c   1.000
_cell.angle_alpha   90.00
_cell.angle_beta   90.00
_cell.angle_gamma   90.00
#
_symmetry.space_group_name_H-M   'P 1'
#
loop_
_entity.id
_entity.type
_entity.pdbx_description
1 polymer ?
#
loop_
_entity_poly.entity_id
_entity_poly.type
_entity_poly.pdbx_seq_one_letter_code
_entity_poly.pdbx_strand_id
1 'polypeptide(L)'
;MLGFSPAGIPIYVFRYIWGGPRFVGTMAQDLLWLRPDAVRQTSGGFYQVDYGRLDVRMVSLDEEVSLDGDDNVMQAIARALKSAKSDDRCFALTR
;
A
#
# COMPACT_ATOMS: atom_id res chain seq x y z
N MET A 1 -7.51 10.06 5.15
CA MET A 1 -7.49 8.65 5.59
C MET A 1 -8.59 7.92 4.86
N LEU A 2 -8.30 6.77 4.26
CA LEU A 2 -9.25 5.98 3.47
C LEU A 2 -9.80 4.75 4.22
N GLY A 3 -9.07 4.25 5.20
CA GLY A 3 -9.46 3.05 5.96
C GLY A 3 -8.25 2.36 6.57
N PHE A 4 -8.46 1.14 7.04
CA PHE A 4 -7.43 0.29 7.62
C PHE A 4 -7.31 -1.03 6.86
N SER A 5 -6.10 -1.58 6.80
CA SER A 5 -5.88 -2.95 6.37
C SER A 5 -6.39 -3.95 7.41
N PRO A 6 -6.52 -5.25 7.05
CA PRO A 6 -6.84 -6.31 8.01
C PRO A 6 -5.88 -6.37 9.21
N ALA A 7 -4.62 -5.97 9.01
CA ALA A 7 -3.60 -5.87 10.05
C ALA A 7 -3.63 -4.54 10.84
N GLY A 8 -4.64 -3.69 10.64
CA GLY A 8 -4.79 -2.41 11.34
C GLY A 8 -3.89 -1.29 10.82
N ILE A 9 -3.32 -1.43 9.61
CA ILE A 9 -2.43 -0.42 9.03
C ILE A 9 -3.28 0.66 8.34
N PRO A 10 -3.09 1.96 8.66
CA PRO A 10 -3.87 3.02 8.04
C PRO A 10 -3.48 3.22 6.56
N ILE A 11 -4.49 3.37 5.72
CA ILE A 11 -4.37 3.58 4.27
C ILE A 11 -4.72 5.04 3.95
N TYR A 12 -3.85 5.69 3.18
CA TYR A 12 -3.92 7.09 2.80
C TYR A 12 -3.85 7.27 1.29
N VAL A 13 -4.42 8.38 0.79
CA VAL A 13 -4.09 8.93 -0.54
C VAL A 13 -3.14 10.09 -0.34
N PHE A 14 -2.03 10.10 -1.06
CA PHE A 14 -1.09 11.22 -1.06
C PHE A 14 -0.61 11.51 -2.48
N ARG A 15 -0.13 12.74 -2.71
CA ARG A 15 0.50 13.15 -3.98
C ARG A 15 1.88 13.70 -3.66
N TYR A 16 2.86 13.37 -4.48
CA TYR A 16 4.20 13.93 -4.35
C TYR A 16 4.22 15.42 -4.70
N ILE A 17 5.02 16.19 -3.98
CA ILE A 17 5.17 17.64 -4.19
C ILE A 17 5.76 17.99 -5.57
N TRP A 18 6.53 17.08 -6.16
CA TRP A 18 7.14 17.22 -7.49
C TRP A 18 6.16 17.01 -8.65
N GLY A 19 4.87 16.86 -8.33
CA GLY A 19 3.84 16.48 -9.30
C GLY A 19 3.77 14.96 -9.52
N GLY A 20 2.93 14.56 -10.48
CA GLY A 20 2.65 13.16 -10.78
C GLY A 20 1.31 12.66 -10.21
N PRO A 21 1.02 11.35 -10.40
CA PRO A 21 -0.24 10.75 -10.00
C PRO A 21 -0.44 10.77 -8.48
N ARG A 22 -1.68 10.57 -8.05
CA ARG A 22 -1.97 10.31 -6.63
C ARG A 22 -1.58 8.87 -6.33
N PHE A 23 -1.17 8.59 -5.11
CA PHE A 23 -0.80 7.26 -4.66
C PHE A 23 -1.67 6.86 -3.49
N VAL A 24 -2.11 5.61 -3.47
CA VAL A 24 -2.81 4.98 -2.35
C VAL A 24 -1.86 4.02 -1.67
N GLY A 25 -1.66 4.18 -0.37
CA GLY A 25 -0.75 3.34 0.40
C GLY A 25 -0.67 3.74 1.86
N THR A 26 0.31 3.18 2.56
CA THR A 26 0.57 3.45 3.98
C THR A 26 1.73 4.43 4.12
N MET A 27 1.73 5.22 5.21
CA MET A 27 2.80 6.16 5.52
C MET A 27 3.87 5.47 6.38
N ALA A 28 5.15 5.62 6.00
CA ALA A 28 6.26 4.96 6.70
C ALA A 28 6.39 5.40 8.17
N GLN A 29 6.13 6.67 8.45
CA GLN A 29 6.21 7.25 9.78
C GLN A 29 5.19 6.64 10.75
N ASP A 30 3.97 6.33 10.29
CA ASP A 30 2.97 5.64 11.11
C ASP A 30 3.39 4.19 11.41
N LEU A 31 4.00 3.53 10.41
CA LEU A 31 4.49 2.17 10.57
C LEU A 31 5.64 2.06 11.57
N LEU A 32 6.37 3.14 11.89
CA LEU A 32 7.39 3.10 12.95
C LEU A 32 6.81 2.68 14.30
N TRP A 33 5.54 3.02 14.57
CA TRP A 33 4.87 2.68 15.82
C TRP A 33 4.03 1.39 15.70
N LEU A 34 3.45 1.15 14.53
CA LEU A 34 2.55 0.00 14.30
C LEU A 34 3.32 -1.29 13.93
N ARG A 35 4.24 -1.19 12.98
CA ARG A 35 5.01 -2.31 12.40
C ARG A 35 6.42 -1.87 12.01
N PRO A 36 7.31 -1.65 13.00
CA PRO A 36 8.69 -1.25 12.73
C PRO A 36 9.47 -2.32 11.95
N ASP A 37 9.01 -3.58 11.98
CA ASP A 37 9.52 -4.71 11.20
C ASP A 37 9.34 -4.54 9.67
N ALA A 38 8.39 -3.70 9.26
CA ALA A 38 8.10 -3.39 7.86
C ALA A 38 8.65 -2.02 7.40
N VAL A 39 9.40 -1.32 8.26
CA VAL A 39 10.04 -0.05 7.94
C VAL A 39 11.55 -0.23 7.93
N ARG A 40 12.19 0.20 6.85
CA ARG A 40 13.64 0.21 6.72
C ARG A 40 14.13 1.63 6.52
N GLN A 41 15.04 2.07 7.37
CA GLN A 41 15.74 3.33 7.15
C GLN A 41 16.85 3.10 6.11
N THR A 42 16.86 3.96 5.09
CA THR A 42 17.94 3.99 4.10
C THR A 42 19.10 4.85 4.60
N SER A 43 20.29 4.64 4.04
CA SER A 43 21.50 5.39 4.38
C SER A 43 21.37 6.91 4.15
N GLY A 44 20.37 7.33 3.36
CA GLY A 44 20.05 8.75 3.11
C GLY A 44 19.09 9.37 4.12
N GLY A 45 18.71 8.66 5.19
CA GLY A 45 17.78 9.17 6.21
C GLY A 45 16.29 9.07 5.83
N PHE A 46 15.97 8.44 4.70
CA PHE A 46 14.58 8.21 4.28
C PHE A 46 14.07 6.86 4.79
N TYR A 47 12.82 6.84 5.25
CA TYR A 47 12.12 5.61 5.61
C TYR A 47 11.48 5.00 4.36
N GLN A 48 11.83 3.75 4.08
CA GLN A 48 11.19 2.93 3.07
C GLN A 48 10.27 1.91 3.74
N VAL A 49 9.13 1.70 3.11
CA VAL A 49 8.13 0.71 3.55
C VAL A 49 8.36 -0.57 2.75
N ASP A 50 8.55 -1.68 3.45
CA ASP A 50 8.60 -3.00 2.85
C ASP A 50 7.19 -3.56 2.65
N TYR A 51 6.60 -3.24 1.49
CA TYR A 51 5.29 -3.72 1.08
C TYR A 51 5.24 -5.25 0.86
N GLY A 52 6.37 -5.96 0.85
CA GLY A 52 6.39 -7.43 0.84
C GLY A 52 6.01 -8.05 2.18
N ARG A 53 6.07 -7.27 3.26
CA ARG A 53 5.75 -7.69 4.64
C ARG A 53 4.39 -7.18 5.13
N LEU A 54 3.67 -6.45 4.28
CA LEU A 54 2.42 -5.79 4.61
C LEU A 54 1.29 -6.37 3.75
N ASP A 55 0.10 -6.46 4.33
CA ASP A 55 -1.12 -6.84 3.59
C ASP A 55 -1.67 -5.70 2.70
N VAL A 56 -0.88 -4.63 2.54
CA VAL A 56 -1.20 -3.45 1.75
C VAL A 56 -0.15 -3.33 0.66
N ARG A 57 -0.58 -3.05 -0.57
CA ARG A 57 0.32 -2.63 -1.66
C ARG A 57 0.12 -1.18 -2.02
N MET A 58 1.21 -0.54 -2.45
CA MET A 58 1.15 0.80 -3.03
C MET A 58 0.55 0.74 -4.44
N VAL A 59 -0.42 1.61 -4.71
CA VAL A 59 -1.10 1.72 -6.00
C VAL A 59 -1.02 3.16 -6.48
N SER A 60 -0.60 3.38 -7.74
CA SER A 60 -0.73 4.67 -8.40
C SER A 60 -2.15 4.84 -8.96
N LEU A 61 -2.75 5.97 -8.66
CA LEU A 61 -3.93 6.50 -9.33
C LEU A 61 -3.43 7.38 -10.46
N ASP A 62 -3.12 6.75 -11.59
CA ASP A 62 -2.99 7.49 -12.84
C ASP A 62 -4.31 8.18 -13.18
N GLU A 63 -4.17 9.31 -13.88
CA GLU A 63 -5.16 10.39 -14.01
C GLU A 63 -6.55 9.97 -14.52
N GLU A 64 -6.68 8.78 -15.11
CA GLU A 64 -7.94 8.23 -15.62
C GLU A 64 -8.93 7.77 -14.54
N VAL A 65 -8.48 7.67 -13.28
CA VAL A 65 -9.37 7.44 -12.14
C VAL A 65 -9.82 8.81 -11.61
N SER A 66 -10.74 9.43 -12.34
CA SER A 66 -11.39 10.68 -11.92
C SER A 66 -11.99 10.49 -10.52
N LEU A 67 -11.52 11.27 -9.55
CA LEU A 67 -11.95 11.20 -8.15
C LEU A 67 -13.29 11.89 -7.90
N ASP A 68 -14.03 12.18 -8.97
CA ASP A 68 -15.33 12.81 -8.93
C ASP A 68 -16.41 11.86 -8.39
N GLY A 69 -16.09 10.57 -8.24
CA GLY A 69 -16.93 9.56 -7.62
C GLY A 69 -16.18 8.73 -6.58
N ASP A 70 -16.77 8.59 -5.39
CA ASP A 70 -16.26 7.79 -4.26
C ASP A 70 -15.98 6.31 -4.63
N ASP A 71 -16.64 5.80 -5.67
CA ASP A 71 -16.57 4.42 -6.16
C ASP A 71 -15.17 4.04 -6.66
N ASN A 72 -14.47 5.02 -7.26
CA ASN A 72 -13.17 4.85 -7.90
C ASN A 72 -12.03 4.69 -6.88
N VAL A 73 -12.16 5.35 -5.73
CA VAL A 73 -11.23 5.23 -4.61
C VAL A 73 -11.33 3.83 -4.00
N MET A 74 -12.56 3.31 -3.83
CA MET A 74 -12.79 1.96 -3.30
C MET A 74 -12.24 0.86 -4.20
N GLN A 75 -12.27 1.03 -5.52
CA GLN A 75 -11.61 0.09 -6.44
C GLN A 75 -10.08 0.10 -6.30
N ALA A 76 -9.48 1.28 -6.11
CA ALA A 76 -8.04 1.37 -5.87
C ALA A 76 -7.63 0.75 -4.53
N ILE A 77 -8.43 0.98 -3.47
CA ILE A 77 -8.24 0.32 -2.16
C ILE A 77 -8.39 -1.20 -2.31
N ALA A 78 -9.40 -1.67 -3.04
CA ALA A 78 -9.59 -3.10 -3.30
C ALA A 78 -8.42 -3.72 -4.07
N ARG A 79 -7.81 -3.01 -5.02
CA ARG A 79 -6.58 -3.46 -5.70
C ARG A 79 -5.37 -3.50 -4.76
N ALA A 80 -5.23 -2.48 -3.91
CA ALA A 80 -4.18 -2.41 -2.90
C ALA A 80 -4.28 -3.57 -1.87
N LEU A 81 -5.49 -4.02 -1.55
CA LEU A 81 -5.76 -5.10 -0.58
C LEU A 81 -5.82 -6.51 -1.20
N LYS A 82 -6.44 -6.70 -2.38
CA LYS A 82 -6.66 -8.05 -2.96
C LYS A 82 -5.38 -8.77 -3.37
N SER A 83 -4.31 -8.05 -3.67
CA SER A 83 -3.06 -8.67 -4.12
C SER A 83 -2.27 -9.37 -3.00
N ALA A 84 -2.69 -9.26 -1.73
CA ALA A 84 -2.14 -10.06 -0.63
C ALA A 84 -2.67 -11.52 -0.61
N LYS A 85 -3.68 -11.85 -1.44
CA LYS A 85 -4.38 -13.16 -1.42
C LYS A 85 -4.05 -14.07 -2.60
N SER A 86 -2.84 -13.99 -3.13
CA SER A 86 -2.37 -14.87 -4.22
C SER A 86 -0.98 -15.45 -3.95
N ASP A 87 -0.73 -15.95 -2.74
CA ASP A 87 0.35 -16.90 -2.47
C ASP A 87 -0.17 -18.25 -1.94
N ASP A 88 -1.39 -18.62 -2.34
CA ASP A 88 -1.94 -19.97 -2.17
C ASP A 88 -1.76 -20.81 -3.45
N ARG A 89 -0.58 -20.76 -4.07
CA ARG A 89 -0.14 -21.81 -5.01
C ARG A 89 1.14 -22.44 -4.48
N CYS A 90 0.96 -23.32 -3.51
CA CYS A 90 0.93 -24.77 -3.78
C CYS A 90 2.31 -25.28 -4.16
N PHE A 91 3.09 -25.46 -3.11
CA PHE A 91 3.91 -26.64 -2.85
C PHE A 91 3.25 -27.92 -3.41
N ALA A 92 3.41 -28.17 -4.70
CA ALA A 92 3.19 -29.48 -5.29
C ALA A 92 4.55 -30.09 -5.56
N LEU A 93 5.08 -30.78 -4.54
CA LEU A 93 6.01 -31.87 -4.76
C LEU A 93 5.40 -32.81 -5.79
N THR A 94 6.04 -32.96 -6.94
CA THR A 94 5.98 -34.23 -7.67
C THR A 94 7.40 -34.53 -8.13
N ARG A 95 7.90 -35.59 -7.50
CA ARG A 95 9.03 -36.47 -7.82
C ARG A 95 9.74 -36.28 -9.15
#